data_AF-A0A6C0CJ54-F1
#
_entry.id   AF-A0A6C0CJ54-F1
#
_cell.length_a   1.000
_cell.length_b   1.000
_cell.length_c   1.000
_cell.angle_alpha   90.00
_cell.angle_beta   90.00
_cell.angle_gamma   90.00
#
_symmetry.space_group_name_H-M   'P 1'
#
loop_
_entity.id
_entity.type
_entity.pdbx_description
1 polymer ?
#
loop_
_entity_poly.entity_id
_entity_poly.type
_entity_poly.pdbx_seq_one_letter_code
_entity_poly.pdbx_strand_id
1 'polypeptide(L)'
;MLLTNQQIKKRLTKDIFLFVALEGGNYFEKAEEYIPLHAKFNPESFISKISLWIEMVIGPLITIITAIIEQKPPSMFSMLSFYRCLDTWSEWVHYKQLHYEVHEWMKIVRSIGGPFIRTNDPTYQPYVYADNMQRIYYSFFPKN
;
A
#
# COMPACT_ATOMS: atom_id res chain seq x y z
N MET A 1 -11.31 25.77 1.59
CA MET A 1 -12.77 25.73 1.80
C MET A 1 -13.19 24.26 1.82
N LEU A 2 -13.81 23.77 2.90
CA LEU A 2 -14.29 22.39 2.96
C LEU A 2 -15.54 22.26 2.08
N LEU A 3 -15.58 21.28 1.19
CA LEU A 3 -16.78 21.02 0.39
C LEU A 3 -17.91 20.52 1.29
N THR A 4 -19.14 20.97 1.03
CA THR A 4 -20.31 20.43 1.71
C THR A 4 -20.64 19.03 1.19
N ASN A 5 -21.30 18.19 2.01
CA ASN A 5 -21.70 16.83 1.61
C ASN A 5 -22.50 16.81 0.30
N GLN A 6 -23.30 17.84 0.03
CA GLN A 6 -24.05 17.96 -1.22
C GLN A 6 -23.14 18.24 -2.43
N GLN A 7 -22.06 18.99 -2.26
CA GLN A 7 -21.10 19.27 -3.33
C GLN A 7 -20.25 18.04 -3.66
N ILE A 8 -19.87 17.25 -2.64
CA ILE A 8 -19.15 15.99 -2.80
C ILE A 8 -20.01 15.01 -3.63
N LYS A 9 -21.27 14.80 -3.24
CA LYS A 9 -22.20 13.92 -3.95
C LYS A 9 -22.41 14.29 -5.42
N LYS A 10 -22.46 15.58 -5.75
CA LYS A 10 -22.64 16.06 -7.13
C LYS A 10 -21.44 15.79 -8.05
N ARG A 11 -20.25 15.62 -7.48
CA ARG A 11 -19.00 15.44 -8.24
C ARG A 11 -18.57 13.98 -8.39
N LEU A 12 -19.30 13.05 -7.78
CA LEU A 12 -18.94 11.64 -7.74
C LEU A 12 -19.65 10.85 -8.83
N THR A 13 -18.89 10.02 -9.55
CA THR A 13 -19.42 9.03 -10.49
C THR A 13 -19.93 7.80 -9.75
N LYS A 14 -20.80 7.00 -10.41
CA LYS A 14 -21.35 5.77 -9.83
C LYS A 14 -20.27 4.78 -9.41
N ASP A 15 -19.18 4.71 -10.17
CA ASP A 15 -18.06 3.80 -9.91
C ASP A 15 -17.34 4.16 -8.61
N ILE A 16 -17.11 5.46 -8.36
CA ILE A 16 -16.47 5.91 -7.11
C ILE A 16 -17.39 5.66 -5.92
N PHE A 17 -18.70 5.85 -6.09
CA PHE A 17 -19.67 5.51 -5.04
C PHE A 17 -19.62 4.02 -4.70
N LEU A 18 -19.60 3.14 -5.71
CA LEU A 18 -19.51 1.70 -5.50
C LEU A 18 -18.20 1.32 -4.78
N PHE A 19 -17.07 1.89 -5.21
CA PHE A 19 -15.78 1.70 -4.57
C PHE A 19 -15.83 2.08 -3.08
N VAL A 20 -16.30 3.29 -2.76
CA VAL A 20 -16.39 3.77 -1.37
C VAL A 20 -17.34 2.93 -0.52
N ALA A 21 -18.45 2.45 -1.10
CA ALA A 21 -19.41 1.63 -0.39
C ALA A 21 -18.89 0.21 -0.06
N LEU A 22 -18.09 -0.37 -0.95
CA LEU A 22 -17.53 -1.72 -0.76
C LEU A 22 -16.35 -1.75 0.21
N GLU A 23 -15.62 -0.65 0.35
CA GLU A 23 -14.36 -0.61 1.11
C GLU A 23 -14.53 -0.39 2.62
N GLY A 24 -15.74 -0.05 3.07
CA GLY A 24 -16.13 -0.16 4.48
C GLY A 24 -15.57 0.90 5.45
N GLY A 25 -14.83 1.90 4.98
CA GLY A 25 -14.44 3.05 5.81
C GLY A 25 -13.18 2.90 6.67
N ASN A 26 -12.38 1.83 6.48
CA ASN A 26 -11.14 1.59 7.23
C ASN A 26 -9.91 2.29 6.60
N TYR A 27 -10.09 3.53 6.13
CA TYR A 27 -9.06 4.26 5.37
C TYR A 27 -7.82 4.59 6.20
N PHE A 28 -8.00 4.91 7.49
CA PHE A 28 -6.89 5.23 8.38
C PHE A 28 -6.05 4.00 8.75
N GLU A 29 -6.69 2.85 9.01
CA GLU A 29 -5.99 1.59 9.32
C GLU A 29 -5.10 1.16 8.15
N LYS A 30 -5.65 1.18 6.93
CA LYS A 30 -4.90 0.90 5.71
C LYS A 30 -3.75 1.89 5.48
N ALA A 31 -3.92 3.17 5.82
CA ALA A 31 -2.84 4.15 5.73
C ALA A 31 -1.73 3.89 6.77
N GLU A 32 -2.11 3.48 7.98
CA GLU A 32 -1.18 3.12 9.06
C GLU A 32 -0.36 1.88 8.70
N GLU A 33 -0.97 0.86 8.08
CA GLU A 33 -0.24 -0.30 7.54
C GLU A 33 0.65 0.05 6.34
N TYR A 34 0.18 0.95 5.46
CA TYR A 34 0.90 1.31 4.24
C TYR A 34 2.23 1.99 4.51
N ILE A 35 2.30 2.89 5.50
CA ILE A 35 3.50 3.70 5.77
C ILE A 35 4.76 2.86 6.05
N PRO A 36 4.77 1.93 7.02
CA PRO A 36 5.95 1.11 7.29
C PRO A 36 6.32 0.20 6.10
N LEU A 37 5.33 -0.35 5.40
CA LEU A 37 5.55 -1.17 4.21
C LEU A 37 6.14 -0.35 3.05
N HIS A 38 5.66 0.88 2.86
CA HIS A 38 6.20 1.79 1.86
C HIS A 38 7.66 2.15 2.16
N ALA A 39 7.99 2.43 3.43
CA ALA A 39 9.38 2.67 3.84
C ALA A 39 10.27 1.42 3.58
N LYS A 40 9.76 0.21 3.83
CA LYS A 40 10.48 -1.05 3.59
C LYS A 40 10.72 -1.30 2.09
N PHE A 41 9.70 -1.17 1.26
CA PHE A 41 9.75 -1.55 -0.16
C PHE A 41 10.07 -0.40 -1.13
N ASN A 42 10.14 0.84 -0.65
CA ASN A 42 10.58 2.00 -1.42
C ASN A 42 11.67 2.80 -0.66
N PRO A 43 12.81 2.18 -0.31
CA PRO A 43 13.86 2.88 0.40
C PRO A 43 14.51 3.94 -0.50
N GLU A 44 14.92 5.07 0.08
CA GLU A 44 15.52 6.18 -0.68
C GLU A 44 16.92 5.83 -1.21
N SER A 45 17.70 5.07 -0.43
CA SER A 45 19.07 4.70 -0.76
C SER A 45 19.15 3.62 -1.84
N PHE A 46 20.04 3.82 -2.80
CA PHE A 46 20.33 2.84 -3.86
C PHE A 46 20.85 1.50 -3.29
N ILE A 47 21.67 1.55 -2.24
CA ILE A 47 22.21 0.34 -1.59
C ILE A 47 21.07 -0.48 -0.98
N SER A 48 20.12 0.19 -0.31
CA SER A 48 18.96 -0.47 0.29
C SER A 48 18.06 -1.11 -0.78
N LYS A 49 17.89 -0.47 -1.95
CA LYS A 49 17.17 -1.07 -3.09
C LYS A 49 17.86 -2.33 -3.58
N ILE A 50 19.18 -2.30 -3.75
CA ILE A 50 19.94 -3.50 -4.17
C ILE A 50 19.81 -4.61 -3.13
N SER A 51 19.94 -4.28 -1.84
CA SER A 51 19.79 -5.25 -0.75
C SER A 51 18.43 -5.95 -0.79
N LEU A 52 17.36 -5.19 -1.00
CA LEU A 52 16.00 -5.73 -1.14
C LEU A 52 15.87 -6.65 -2.36
N TRP A 53 16.46 -6.28 -3.51
CA TRP A 53 16.50 -7.13 -4.70
C TRP A 53 17.30 -8.42 -4.48
N ILE A 54 18.41 -8.34 -3.75
CA ILE A 54 19.20 -9.51 -3.40
C ILE A 54 18.36 -10.47 -2.56
N GLU A 55 17.68 -9.96 -1.53
CA GLU A 55 16.85 -10.75 -0.64
C GLU A 55 15.65 -11.37 -1.36
N MET A 56 14.97 -10.60 -2.21
CA MET A 56 13.75 -11.03 -2.87
C MET A 56 13.98 -11.89 -4.11
N VAL A 57 15.10 -11.76 -4.82
CA VAL A 57 15.27 -12.41 -6.13
C VAL A 57 16.55 -13.23 -6.20
N ILE A 58 17.69 -12.62 -5.88
CA ILE A 58 18.99 -13.28 -6.10
C ILE A 58 19.20 -14.42 -5.11
N GLY A 59 18.89 -14.21 -3.83
CA GLY A 59 19.01 -15.20 -2.75
C GLY A 59 18.22 -16.49 -2.99
N PRO A 60 16.89 -16.44 -3.24
CA PRO A 60 16.13 -17.66 -3.51
C PRO A 60 16.58 -18.34 -4.81
N LEU A 61 16.96 -17.59 -5.85
CA LEU A 61 17.47 -18.18 -7.10
C LEU A 61 18.77 -18.95 -6.89
N ILE A 62 19.73 -18.37 -6.15
CA ILE A 62 20.97 -19.07 -5.81
C ILE A 62 20.66 -20.34 -5.03
N THR A 63 19.75 -20.26 -4.05
CA THR A 63 19.37 -21.42 -3.22
C THR A 63 18.74 -22.55 -4.03
N ILE A 64 17.90 -22.21 -5.02
CA ILE A 64 17.29 -23.19 -5.93
C ILE A 64 18.36 -23.81 -6.84
N ILE A 65 19.25 -22.98 -7.42
CA ILE A 65 20.30 -23.43 -8.33
C ILE A 65 21.27 -24.37 -7.61
N THR A 66 21.73 -24.01 -6.40
CA THR A 66 22.64 -24.87 -5.63
C THR A 66 21.98 -26.19 -5.24
N ALA A 67 20.71 -26.18 -4.85
CA ALA A 67 19.97 -27.41 -4.57
C ALA A 67 19.88 -28.34 -5.79
N ILE A 68 19.68 -27.79 -7.00
CA ILE A 68 19.62 -28.57 -8.24
C ILE A 68 20.99 -29.13 -8.62
N ILE A 69 22.05 -28.31 -8.56
CA ILE A 69 23.41 -28.70 -8.97
C ILE A 69 23.99 -29.74 -8.01
N GLU A 70 23.85 -29.53 -6.70
CA GLU A 70 24.46 -30.40 -5.69
C GLU A 70 23.66 -31.67 -5.41
N GLN A 71 22.40 -31.74 -5.85
CA GLN A 71 21.44 -32.82 -5.58
C GLN A 71 21.33 -33.18 -4.09
N LYS A 72 21.67 -32.24 -3.21
CA LYS A 72 21.61 -32.39 -1.76
C LYS A 72 20.44 -31.59 -1.22
N PRO A 73 19.79 -32.06 -0.15
CA PRO A 73 18.79 -31.25 0.53
C PRO A 73 19.44 -29.94 1.00
N PRO A 74 18.78 -28.78 0.77
CA PRO A 74 19.32 -27.50 1.20
C PRO A 74 19.57 -27.51 2.71
N SER A 75 20.63 -26.83 3.14
CA SER A 75 20.95 -26.71 4.56
C SER A 75 19.81 -26.05 5.35
N MET A 76 19.72 -26.29 6.66
CA MET A 76 18.70 -25.62 7.50
C MET A 76 18.76 -24.09 7.39
N PHE A 77 19.96 -23.52 7.24
CA PHE A 77 20.13 -22.08 7.02
C PHE A 77 19.57 -21.63 5.67
N SER A 78 19.79 -22.41 4.62
CA SER A 78 19.22 -22.15 3.29
C SER A 78 17.70 -22.21 3.31
N MET A 79 17.11 -23.18 4.02
CA MET A 79 15.65 -23.26 4.20
C MET A 79 15.09 -22.07 4.98
N LEU A 80 15.76 -21.63 6.05
CA LEU A 80 15.33 -20.46 6.83
C LEU A 80 15.38 -19.17 5.99
N SER A 81 16.44 -18.99 5.19
CA SER A 81 16.56 -17.86 4.26
C SER A 81 15.46 -17.89 3.19
N PHE A 82 15.11 -19.08 2.70
CA PHE A 82 14.01 -19.23 1.74
C PHE A 82 12.66 -18.90 2.37
N TYR A 83 12.40 -19.36 3.59
CA TYR A 83 11.18 -19.01 4.32
C TYR A 83 11.04 -17.50 4.53
N ARG A 84 12.12 -16.82 4.95
CA ARG A 84 12.12 -15.35 5.06
C ARG A 84 11.85 -14.66 3.73
N CYS A 85 12.39 -15.19 2.63
CA CYS A 85 12.10 -14.66 1.31
C CYS A 85 10.62 -14.75 0.95
N LEU A 86 9.96 -15.89 1.24
CA LEU A 86 8.52 -16.05 1.03
C LEU A 86 7.70 -15.06 1.87
N ASP A 87 8.10 -14.83 3.11
CA ASP A 87 7.46 -13.85 3.99
C ASP A 87 7.60 -12.42 3.43
N THR A 88 8.81 -12.03 3.01
CA THR A 88 9.07 -10.76 2.34
C THR A 88 8.29 -10.62 1.03
N TRP A 89 8.06 -11.70 0.27
CA TRP A 89 7.18 -11.67 -0.91
C TRP A 89 5.72 -11.48 -0.54
N SER A 90 5.23 -12.15 0.49
CA SER A 90 3.86 -11.98 1.00
C SER A 90 3.62 -10.52 1.39
N GLU A 91 4.52 -9.93 2.18
CA GLU A 91 4.48 -8.52 2.54
C GLU A 91 4.56 -7.59 1.32
N TRP A 92 5.37 -7.93 0.32
CA TRP A 92 5.47 -7.14 -0.92
C TRP A 92 4.15 -7.15 -1.70
N VAL A 93 3.48 -8.29 -1.79
CA VAL A 93 2.16 -8.39 -2.43
C VAL A 93 1.14 -7.53 -1.68
N HIS A 94 1.11 -7.62 -0.35
CA HIS A 94 0.24 -6.78 0.49
C HIS A 94 0.53 -5.29 0.28
N TYR A 95 1.81 -4.91 0.29
CA TYR A 95 2.25 -3.55 -0.02
C TYR A 95 1.75 -3.09 -1.40
N LYS A 96 1.83 -3.94 -2.43
CA LYS A 96 1.35 -3.58 -3.78
C LYS A 96 -0.15 -3.36 -3.83
N GLN A 97 -0.93 -4.16 -3.09
CA GLN A 97 -2.37 -3.96 -2.97
C GLN A 97 -2.67 -2.61 -2.31
N LEU A 98 -2.11 -2.36 -1.12
CA LEU A 98 -2.28 -1.09 -0.42
C LEU A 98 -1.79 0.13 -1.24
N HIS A 99 -0.67 -0.02 -1.95
CA HIS A 99 -0.14 1.04 -2.81
C HIS A 99 -1.10 1.41 -3.94
N TYR A 100 -1.72 0.39 -4.57
CA TYR A 100 -2.73 0.61 -5.59
C TYR A 100 -3.97 1.32 -5.01
N GLU A 101 -4.45 0.89 -3.85
CA GLU A 101 -5.59 1.51 -3.18
C GLU A 101 -5.33 2.98 -2.83
N VAL A 102 -4.19 3.29 -2.19
CA VAL A 102 -3.80 4.67 -1.86
C VAL A 102 -3.68 5.53 -3.13
N HIS A 103 -3.22 4.95 -4.23
CA HIS A 103 -3.15 5.63 -5.52
C HIS A 103 -4.54 5.90 -6.11
N GLU A 104 -5.49 4.97 -5.97
CA GLU A 104 -6.89 5.19 -6.35
C GLU A 104 -7.55 6.27 -5.48
N TRP A 105 -7.30 6.27 -4.16
CA TRP A 105 -7.77 7.34 -3.28
C TRP A 105 -7.26 8.70 -3.73
N MET A 106 -5.98 8.79 -4.09
CA MET A 106 -5.38 10.02 -4.62
C MET A 106 -6.09 10.51 -5.89
N LYS A 107 -6.46 9.61 -6.82
CA LYS A 107 -7.24 9.96 -8.02
C LYS A 107 -8.64 10.44 -7.67
N ILE A 108 -9.34 9.72 -6.80
CA ILE A 108 -10.69 10.05 -6.34
C ILE A 108 -10.69 11.43 -5.68
N VAL A 109 -9.80 11.65 -4.72
CA VAL A 109 -9.68 12.91 -3.99
C VAL A 109 -9.35 14.07 -4.93
N ARG A 110 -8.49 13.87 -5.92
CA ARG A 110 -8.20 14.89 -6.95
C ARG A 110 -9.40 15.18 -7.85
N SER A 111 -10.19 14.15 -8.21
CA SER A 111 -11.36 14.30 -9.08
C SER A 111 -12.46 15.18 -8.46
N ILE A 112 -12.60 15.15 -7.13
CA ILE A 112 -13.57 15.98 -6.40
C ILE A 112 -13.06 17.40 -6.09
N GLY A 113 -11.77 17.68 -6.38
CA GLY A 113 -11.12 18.96 -6.11
C GLY A 113 -10.36 19.04 -4.78
N GLY A 114 -10.05 17.91 -4.15
CA GLY A 114 -9.16 17.79 -2.98
C GLY A 114 -7.69 17.57 -3.37
N PRO A 115 -6.77 17.38 -2.41
CA PRO A 115 -7.00 17.18 -0.97
C PRO A 115 -7.26 18.48 -0.21
N PHE A 116 -8.18 18.46 0.77
CA PHE A 116 -8.57 19.64 1.55
C PHE A 116 -7.59 20.01 2.68
N ILE A 117 -6.76 19.06 3.07
CA ILE A 117 -5.63 19.23 4.00
C ILE A 117 -4.36 18.96 3.21
N ARG A 118 -3.23 19.56 3.62
CA ARG A 118 -1.92 19.33 3.02
C ARG A 118 -0.94 18.98 4.13
N THR A 119 0.00 18.09 3.84
CA THR A 119 1.19 17.87 4.66
C THR A 119 2.42 18.24 3.83
N ASN A 120 3.47 18.69 4.51
CA ASN A 120 4.77 18.95 3.88
C ASN A 120 5.65 17.68 3.85
N ASP A 121 5.28 16.66 4.63
CA ASP A 121 6.02 15.41 4.74
C ASP A 121 5.35 14.33 3.87
N PRO A 122 6.04 13.78 2.85
CA PRO A 122 5.49 12.77 1.96
C PRO A 122 5.12 11.47 2.70
N THR A 123 5.74 11.19 3.84
CA THR A 123 5.47 10.01 4.67
C THR A 123 4.03 9.99 5.17
N TYR A 124 3.50 11.15 5.55
CA TYR A 124 2.15 11.29 6.09
C TYR A 124 1.10 11.67 5.03
N GLN A 125 1.50 11.77 3.75
CA GLN A 125 0.58 12.04 2.65
C GLN A 125 -0.55 10.99 2.52
N PRO A 126 -0.33 9.69 2.79
CA PRO A 126 -1.41 8.69 2.80
C PRO A 126 -2.53 9.01 3.79
N TYR A 127 -2.21 9.55 4.98
CA TYR A 127 -3.23 9.98 5.97
C TYR A 127 -4.09 11.13 5.47
N VAL A 128 -3.51 12.04 4.68
CA VAL A 128 -4.27 13.13 4.06
C VAL A 128 -5.32 12.55 3.11
N TYR A 129 -4.95 11.57 2.28
CA TYR A 129 -5.92 10.91 1.41
C TYR A 129 -6.95 10.10 2.19
N ALA A 130 -6.54 9.40 3.25
CA ALA A 130 -7.43 8.67 4.14
C ALA A 130 -8.50 9.58 4.77
N ASP A 131 -8.13 10.76 5.29
CA ASP A 131 -9.09 11.75 5.83
C ASP A 131 -10.11 12.17 4.77
N ASN A 132 -9.66 12.44 3.54
CA ASN A 132 -10.56 12.83 2.46
C ASN A 132 -11.51 11.69 2.08
N MET A 133 -11.01 10.46 1.98
CA MET A 133 -11.83 9.28 1.72
C MET A 133 -12.84 9.04 2.85
N GLN A 134 -12.45 9.22 4.11
CA GLN A 134 -13.34 9.12 5.25
C GLN A 134 -14.48 10.15 5.17
N ARG A 135 -14.19 11.39 4.77
CA ARG A 135 -15.21 12.43 4.58
C ARG A 135 -16.16 12.09 3.43
N ILE A 136 -15.63 11.56 2.33
CA ILE A 136 -16.45 11.08 1.21
C ILE A 136 -17.38 9.98 1.72
N TYR A 137 -16.85 9.00 2.45
CA TYR A 137 -17.61 7.91 3.04
C TYR A 137 -18.72 8.43 3.97
N TYR A 138 -18.40 9.29 4.94
CA TYR A 138 -19.40 9.87 5.85
C TYR A 138 -20.42 10.78 5.17
N SER A 139 -20.13 11.29 3.98
CA SER A 139 -21.13 12.02 3.20
C SER A 139 -22.28 11.09 2.75
N PHE A 140 -22.00 9.80 2.54
CA PHE A 140 -22.98 8.78 2.16
C PHE A 140 -23.50 7.99 3.37
N PHE A 141 -22.62 7.64 4.30
CA PHE A 141 -22.90 6.82 5.48
C PHE A 141 -22.58 7.62 6.75
N PRO A 142 -23.42 8.58 7.14
CA PRO A 142 -23.19 9.38 8.33
C PRO A 142 -23.12 8.48 9.57
N LYS A 143 -22.17 8.76 10.46
CA LYS A 143 -22.09 8.13 11.77
C LYS A 143 -23.26 8.68 12.60
N ASN A 144 -24.15 7.80 13.07
CA ASN A 144 -25.22 8.16 14.02
C ASN A 144 -24.63 8.62 15.36
#